data_AF-A0A6L7QGV8-F1
#
_entry.id   AF-A0A6L7QGV8-F1
#
_cell.length_a   1.000
_cell.length_b   1.000
_cell.length_c   1.000
_cell.angle_alpha   90.00
_cell.angle_beta   90.00
_cell.angle_gamma   90.00
#
_symmetry.space_group_name_H-M   'P 1'
#
loop_
_entity.id
_entity.type
_entity.pdbx_description
1 polymer ?
#
loop_
_entity_poly.entity_id
_entity_poly.type
_entity_poly.pdbx_seq_one_letter_code
_entity_poly.pdbx_strand_id
1 'polypeptide(L)'
;MGELLYPVGAATREGRVLENASQGDINPADFQIKHKLGWSPTTNGFYILTEVFDDLHFIGRPDPARFWLDDSVEYGLNFKHQSSEDQTFNDGDIVTLQKYKFAYPPLEGEWQFYEPQGNLPWLTSGTRWFDIGITFEGEEFGESTYFYELRIRPIAEMPNSESATEDQAVEGILQEGMIVHWGNMISDTDEGGTEDQKRETQWSTSPSGAAANGTTDVLLSPVDPGIEFVEQQTAVEATSWARVKAQYR
;
A
#
# COMPACT_ATOMS: atom_id res chain seq x y z
N MET A 1 26.91 10.30 -20.99
CA MET A 1 25.77 10.62 -20.12
C MET A 1 25.60 9.42 -19.21
N GLY A 2 25.87 9.57 -17.92
CA GLY A 2 25.69 8.49 -16.95
C GLY A 2 24.22 8.35 -16.60
N GLU A 3 23.72 7.12 -16.55
CA GLU A 3 22.42 6.81 -15.98
C GLU A 3 22.39 7.27 -14.52
N LEU A 4 21.46 8.18 -14.18
CA LEU A 4 21.09 8.42 -12.80
C LEU A 4 20.28 7.19 -12.33
N LEU A 5 20.96 6.29 -11.64
CA LEU A 5 20.33 5.24 -10.84
C LEU A 5 19.73 5.93 -9.61
N TYR A 6 18.41 6.09 -9.57
CA TYR A 6 17.71 6.48 -8.35
C TYR A 6 17.73 5.28 -7.40
N PRO A 7 18.30 5.37 -6.19
CA PRO A 7 18.20 4.29 -5.23
C PRO A 7 16.73 4.08 -4.85
N VAL A 8 16.33 2.81 -4.76
CA VAL A 8 15.08 2.41 -4.11
C VAL A 8 15.24 2.71 -2.62
N GLY A 9 14.31 3.47 -2.04
CA GLY A 9 14.33 3.85 -0.62
C GLY A 9 14.48 5.35 -0.38
N ALA A 10 13.36 6.06 -0.58
CA ALA A 10 13.16 7.50 -0.37
C ALA A 10 13.65 8.41 -1.51
N ALA A 11 12.72 8.80 -2.38
CA ALA A 11 12.90 9.94 -3.27
C ALA A 11 11.53 10.39 -3.76
N THR A 12 11.08 11.61 -3.49
CA THR A 12 9.93 12.20 -4.21
C THR A 12 10.36 12.68 -5.61
N ARG A 13 9.41 13.14 -6.45
CA ARG A 13 9.63 13.78 -7.77
C ARG A 13 10.60 14.99 -7.73
N GLU A 14 10.93 15.47 -6.53
CA GLU A 14 11.88 16.54 -6.25
C GLU A 14 13.02 16.14 -5.28
N GLY A 15 13.22 14.85 -4.98
CA GLY A 15 14.32 14.40 -4.10
C GLY A 15 14.16 14.79 -2.62
N ARG A 16 12.98 15.23 -2.19
CA ARG A 16 12.77 15.72 -0.82
C ARG A 16 12.24 14.63 0.10
N VAL A 17 13.14 13.80 0.58
CA VAL A 17 12.98 13.12 1.88
C VAL A 17 14.34 12.89 2.57
N LEU A 18 15.46 12.97 1.86
CA LEU A 18 16.79 12.78 2.46
C LEU A 18 17.81 13.86 2.06
N GLU A 19 17.39 15.08 1.72
CA GLU A 19 18.38 16.14 1.39
C GLU A 19 19.25 16.56 2.59
N ASN A 20 18.88 16.20 3.83
CA ASN A 20 19.62 16.63 5.03
C ASN A 20 20.06 15.53 6.02
N ALA A 21 19.66 14.26 5.83
CA ALA A 21 20.12 13.19 6.73
C ALA A 21 21.43 12.58 6.21
N SER A 22 22.54 12.82 6.91
CA SER A 22 23.81 12.15 6.63
C SER A 22 23.70 10.67 6.98
N GLN A 23 24.56 9.83 6.40
CA GLN A 23 24.70 8.44 6.84
C GLN A 23 25.04 8.40 8.35
N GLY A 24 24.10 7.91 9.17
CA GLY A 24 24.23 7.88 10.64
C GLY A 24 23.36 8.89 11.39
N ASP A 25 22.70 9.82 10.69
CA ASP A 25 21.73 10.78 11.28
C ASP A 25 20.30 10.19 11.38
N ILE A 26 20.06 9.03 10.77
CA ILE A 26 18.79 8.31 10.86
C ILE A 26 18.65 7.77 12.29
N ASN A 27 17.68 8.28 13.04
CA ASN A 27 17.28 7.72 14.32
C ASN A 27 16.37 6.51 14.07
N PRO A 28 16.84 5.25 14.26
CA PRO A 28 15.96 4.09 14.10
C PRO A 28 14.85 4.06 15.16
N ALA A 29 14.90 4.93 16.17
CA ALA A 29 13.84 5.07 17.16
C ALA A 29 12.77 6.11 16.78
N ASP A 30 12.86 6.82 15.65
CA ASP A 30 11.72 7.57 15.09
C ASP A 30 10.78 6.59 14.39
N PHE A 31 11.30 6.01 13.30
CA PHE A 31 10.42 5.47 12.28
C PHE A 31 10.99 4.18 11.71
N GLN A 32 10.20 3.11 11.76
CA GLN A 32 10.58 1.82 11.20
C GLN A 32 9.44 1.19 10.42
N ILE A 33 9.77 0.66 9.25
CA ILE A 33 8.83 0.00 8.37
C ILE A 33 9.25 -1.43 8.13
N LYS A 34 8.27 -2.34 8.15
CA LYS A 34 8.45 -3.71 7.67
C LYS A 34 7.27 -4.14 6.81
N HIS A 35 7.60 -4.69 5.65
CA HIS A 35 6.62 -5.30 4.76
C HIS A 35 6.80 -6.81 4.70
N LYS A 36 5.67 -7.54 4.68
CA LYS A 36 5.61 -8.93 4.23
C LYS A 36 4.59 -9.01 3.10
N LEU A 37 5.03 -9.57 1.98
CA LEU A 37 4.18 -9.80 0.81
C LEU A 37 3.92 -11.30 0.67
N GLY A 38 2.71 -11.64 0.25
CA GLY A 38 2.33 -13.01 -0.03
C GLY A 38 1.32 -13.07 -1.17
N TRP A 39 1.14 -14.26 -1.74
CA TRP A 39 0.15 -14.45 -2.78
C TRP A 39 -0.42 -15.88 -2.73
N SER A 40 -1.59 -16.10 -3.32
CA SER A 40 -2.19 -17.44 -3.43
C SER A 40 -2.98 -17.60 -4.74
N PRO A 41 -2.69 -18.65 -5.53
CA PRO A 41 -3.48 -18.97 -6.72
C PRO A 41 -4.87 -19.53 -6.35
N THR A 42 -5.01 -20.14 -5.17
CA THR A 42 -6.28 -20.73 -4.72
C THR A 42 -7.33 -19.68 -4.38
N THR A 43 -6.93 -18.61 -3.70
CA THR A 43 -7.84 -17.50 -3.35
C THR A 43 -7.81 -16.37 -4.39
N ASN A 44 -6.88 -16.42 -5.35
CA ASN A 44 -6.55 -15.32 -6.26
C ASN A 44 -6.31 -14.02 -5.48
N GLY A 45 -5.49 -14.09 -4.43
CA GLY A 45 -5.20 -13.00 -3.51
C GLY A 45 -3.74 -12.61 -3.51
N PHE A 46 -3.47 -11.32 -3.61
CA PHE A 46 -2.21 -10.67 -3.26
C PHE A 46 -2.34 -10.07 -1.87
N TYR A 47 -1.38 -10.34 -1.00
CA TYR A 47 -1.47 -10.07 0.43
C TYR A 47 -0.33 -9.17 0.87
N ILE A 48 -0.64 -8.17 1.68
CA ILE A 48 0.32 -7.22 2.21
C ILE A 48 0.10 -7.14 3.71
N LEU A 49 1.17 -7.35 4.48
CA LEU A 49 1.25 -6.92 5.87
C LEU A 49 2.30 -5.83 5.95
N THR A 50 1.92 -4.68 6.49
CA THR A 50 2.84 -3.59 6.80
C THR A 50 2.80 -3.32 8.29
N GLU A 51 3.96 -3.32 8.92
CA GLU A 51 4.20 -2.89 10.30
C GLU A 51 4.90 -1.52 10.20
N VAL A 52 4.35 -0.47 10.81
CA VAL A 52 4.93 0.87 10.88
C VAL A 52 5.07 1.25 12.34
N PHE A 53 6.29 1.26 12.85
CA PHE A 53 6.59 1.90 14.13
C PHE A 53 6.86 3.38 13.87
N ASP A 54 6.34 4.21 14.77
CA ASP A 54 6.43 5.66 14.75
C ASP A 54 6.51 6.16 16.21
N ASP A 55 7.37 7.13 16.52
CA ASP A 55 7.44 7.74 17.84
C ASP A 55 6.33 8.78 18.06
N LEU A 56 5.70 9.27 16.99
CA LEU A 56 4.53 10.13 17.07
C LEU A 56 3.56 9.87 15.91
N HIS A 57 2.49 9.10 16.17
CA HIS A 57 1.45 8.93 15.16
C HIS A 57 0.53 10.17 15.04
N PHE A 58 0.49 10.81 13.88
CA PHE A 58 -0.20 12.07 13.65
C PHE A 58 -1.39 11.96 12.68
N ILE A 59 -2.54 12.47 13.13
CA ILE A 59 -3.70 12.77 12.29
C ILE A 59 -4.16 14.19 12.62
N GLY A 60 -3.90 15.14 11.74
CA GLY A 60 -4.26 16.55 11.94
C GLY A 60 -4.48 17.34 10.65
N ARG A 61 -4.72 16.66 9.52
CA ARG A 61 -5.06 17.29 8.23
C ARG A 61 -6.19 18.31 8.39
N PRO A 62 -6.06 19.53 7.83
CA PRO A 62 -7.09 20.56 7.94
C PRO A 62 -8.32 20.28 7.06
N ASP A 63 -8.19 19.36 6.11
CA ASP A 63 -9.21 18.92 5.17
C ASP A 63 -9.21 17.39 5.18
N PRO A 64 -10.33 16.72 5.53
CA PRO A 64 -10.40 15.26 5.60
C PRO A 64 -9.95 14.54 4.32
N ALA A 65 -10.04 15.18 3.15
CA ALA A 65 -9.61 14.63 1.88
C ALA A 65 -8.09 14.62 1.67
N ARG A 66 -7.33 15.38 2.47
CA ARG A 66 -5.88 15.57 2.32
C ARG A 66 -5.07 14.62 3.19
N PHE A 67 -5.31 13.33 3.02
CA PHE A 67 -4.68 12.26 3.81
C PHE A 67 -3.15 12.28 3.77
N TRP A 68 -2.54 12.79 2.70
CA TRP A 68 -1.10 12.85 2.51
C TRP A 68 -0.39 13.86 3.41
N LEU A 69 -1.15 14.66 4.18
CA LEU A 69 -0.65 15.58 5.21
C LEU A 69 -0.54 14.93 6.60
N ASP A 70 -0.89 13.66 6.70
CA ASP A 70 -0.86 12.87 7.94
C ASP A 70 -0.06 11.59 7.72
N ASP A 71 0.15 10.85 8.80
CA ASP A 71 0.69 9.50 8.72
C ASP A 71 -0.23 8.62 7.93
N SER A 72 0.33 8.10 6.86
CA SER A 72 -0.43 7.49 5.81
C SER A 72 0.35 6.41 5.11
N VAL A 73 -0.36 5.36 4.73
CA VAL A 73 0.15 4.28 3.91
C VAL A 73 -0.61 4.24 2.59
N GLU A 74 0.13 4.06 1.51
CA GLU A 74 -0.39 3.91 0.17
C GLU A 74 0.16 2.61 -0.44
N TYR A 75 -0.69 1.88 -1.14
CA TYR A 75 -0.32 0.66 -1.86
C TYR A 75 -0.85 0.74 -3.29
N GLY A 76 -0.03 0.35 -4.26
CA GLY A 76 -0.41 0.22 -5.65
C GLY A 76 -0.15 -1.20 -6.14
N LEU A 77 -1.09 -1.73 -6.93
CA LEU A 77 -0.91 -3.00 -7.61
C LEU A 77 -1.24 -2.82 -9.09
N ASN A 78 -0.25 -3.10 -9.94
CA ASN A 78 -0.42 -3.17 -11.39
C ASN A 78 -0.20 -4.62 -11.83
N PHE A 79 -1.31 -5.33 -12.03
CA PHE A 79 -1.31 -6.74 -12.40
C PHE A 79 -0.66 -6.98 -13.78
N LYS A 80 -0.85 -6.04 -14.72
CA LYS A 80 -0.38 -6.17 -16.10
C LYS A 80 1.12 -5.92 -16.28
N HIS A 81 1.84 -5.59 -15.21
CA HIS A 81 3.28 -5.32 -15.25
C HIS A 81 3.67 -4.25 -16.30
N GLN A 82 2.81 -3.23 -16.44
CA GLN A 82 3.02 -2.15 -17.40
C GLN A 82 4.02 -1.13 -16.87
N SER A 83 4.68 -0.42 -17.78
CA SER A 83 5.59 0.65 -17.44
C SER A 83 4.89 1.77 -16.67
N SER A 84 5.62 2.54 -15.87
CA SER A 84 5.05 3.68 -15.14
C SER A 84 4.44 4.74 -16.05
N GLU A 85 4.90 4.85 -17.30
CA GLU A 85 4.37 5.82 -18.28
C GLU A 85 2.97 5.44 -18.77
N ASP A 86 2.64 4.14 -18.74
CA ASP A 86 1.34 3.60 -19.15
C ASP A 86 0.34 3.54 -17.98
N GLN A 87 0.79 3.82 -16.74
CA GLN A 87 -0.03 3.82 -15.52
C GLN A 87 -0.71 5.19 -15.34
N THR A 88 -1.53 5.59 -16.31
CA THR A 88 -2.23 6.88 -16.31
C THR A 88 -3.62 6.77 -15.66
N PHE A 89 -4.14 7.91 -15.19
CA PHE A 89 -5.46 8.04 -14.58
C PHE A 89 -6.29 9.14 -15.26
N ASN A 90 -6.30 9.18 -16.59
CA ASN A 90 -7.16 10.16 -17.28
C ASN A 90 -8.62 9.70 -17.20
N ASP A 91 -9.54 10.65 -17.03
CA ASP A 91 -10.97 10.36 -17.00
C ASP A 91 -11.44 9.71 -18.32
N GLY A 92 -12.19 8.62 -18.21
CA GLY A 92 -12.69 7.83 -19.33
C GLY A 92 -11.73 6.79 -19.91
N ASP A 93 -10.44 6.80 -19.52
CA ASP A 93 -9.48 5.78 -19.95
C ASP A 93 -9.71 4.44 -19.25
N ILE A 94 -9.14 3.37 -19.81
CA ILE A 94 -8.99 2.10 -19.11
C ILE A 94 -7.70 2.14 -18.30
N VAL A 95 -7.81 1.89 -17.00
CA VAL A 95 -6.67 1.89 -16.08
C VAL A 95 -6.31 0.49 -15.63
N THR A 96 -5.05 0.31 -15.30
CA THR A 96 -4.44 -0.98 -14.95
C THR A 96 -3.71 -0.97 -13.61
N LEU A 97 -3.55 0.22 -13.02
CA LEU A 97 -3.04 0.41 -11.66
C LEU A 97 -4.21 0.76 -10.75
N GLN A 98 -4.35 0.01 -9.67
CA GLN A 98 -5.26 0.36 -8.58
C GLN A 98 -4.43 0.76 -7.37
N LYS A 99 -4.89 1.80 -6.67
CA LYS A 99 -4.22 2.27 -5.45
C LYS A 99 -5.18 2.33 -4.28
N TYR A 100 -4.66 1.93 -3.13
CA TYR A 100 -5.35 1.84 -1.87
C TYR A 100 -4.56 2.62 -0.84
N LYS A 101 -5.18 3.67 -0.29
CA LYS A 101 -4.50 4.64 0.55
C LYS A 101 -5.27 4.85 1.83
N PHE A 102 -4.55 4.96 2.93
CA PHE A 102 -5.12 4.96 4.26
C PHE A 102 -4.40 5.95 5.15
N ALA A 103 -5.17 6.70 5.94
CA ALA A 103 -4.66 7.53 7.01
C ALA A 103 -5.61 7.40 8.20
N TYR A 104 -5.17 6.62 9.18
CA TYR A 104 -5.98 6.11 10.28
C TYR A 104 -5.30 6.48 11.61
N PRO A 105 -6.01 6.88 12.68
CA PRO A 105 -7.47 6.87 12.85
C PRO A 105 -8.26 7.83 11.94
N PRO A 106 -9.58 7.62 11.74
CA PRO A 106 -10.37 8.46 10.85
C PRO A 106 -10.54 9.89 11.37
N LEU A 107 -10.40 10.87 10.47
CA LEU A 107 -10.76 12.25 10.72
C LEU A 107 -12.09 12.56 10.05
N GLU A 108 -13.10 12.95 10.85
CA GLU A 108 -14.48 13.18 10.36
C GLU A 108 -15.10 12.00 9.60
N GLY A 109 -14.62 10.77 9.88
CA GLY A 109 -15.06 9.55 9.22
C GLY A 109 -14.26 9.19 7.96
N GLU A 110 -13.38 10.08 7.49
CA GLU A 110 -12.53 9.85 6.31
C GLU A 110 -11.17 9.27 6.70
N TRP A 111 -10.83 8.14 6.09
CA TRP A 111 -9.56 7.44 6.29
C TRP A 111 -9.14 6.54 5.11
N GLN A 112 -9.96 6.44 4.08
CA GLN A 112 -9.77 5.54 2.93
C GLN A 112 -9.82 6.36 1.64
N PHE A 113 -8.82 6.20 0.78
CA PHE A 113 -8.72 6.94 -0.48
C PHE A 113 -8.27 5.98 -1.59
N TYR A 114 -9.04 5.92 -2.67
CA TYR A 114 -8.84 4.93 -3.73
C TYR A 114 -8.62 5.59 -5.08
N GLU A 115 -7.70 5.03 -5.87
CA GLU A 115 -7.53 5.34 -7.29
C GLU A 115 -7.76 4.05 -8.12
N PRO A 116 -8.38 4.12 -9.31
CA PRO A 116 -8.74 5.33 -10.06
C PRO A 116 -9.93 6.13 -9.51
N GLN A 117 -10.79 5.51 -8.71
CA GLN A 117 -12.09 6.07 -8.35
C GLN A 117 -12.42 5.80 -6.88
N GLY A 118 -12.57 6.86 -6.09
CA GLY A 118 -12.81 6.78 -4.65
C GLY A 118 -14.23 6.37 -4.23
N ASN A 119 -15.21 6.57 -5.11
CA ASN A 119 -16.64 6.50 -4.76
C ASN A 119 -17.38 5.29 -5.33
N LEU A 120 -16.65 4.30 -5.87
CA LEU A 120 -17.27 3.10 -6.44
C LEU A 120 -17.70 2.14 -5.31
N PRO A 121 -19.00 1.86 -5.14
CA PRO A 121 -19.49 1.06 -4.01
C PRO A 121 -19.02 -0.41 -4.04
N TRP A 122 -18.59 -0.89 -5.21
CA TRP A 122 -18.04 -2.24 -5.38
C TRP A 122 -16.51 -2.29 -5.18
N LEU A 123 -15.83 -1.15 -5.18
CA LEU A 123 -14.39 -1.03 -4.95
C LEU A 123 -14.11 -0.32 -3.61
N THR A 124 -14.63 -0.91 -2.53
CA THR A 124 -14.36 -0.47 -1.15
C THR A 124 -13.91 -1.66 -0.29
N SER A 125 -13.42 -1.40 0.92
CA SER A 125 -13.00 -2.47 1.85
C SER A 125 -14.18 -3.39 2.21
N GLY A 126 -13.90 -4.67 2.44
CA GLY A 126 -14.90 -5.70 2.69
C GLY A 126 -15.58 -6.26 1.44
N THR A 127 -15.27 -5.76 0.23
CA THR A 127 -15.80 -6.34 -1.00
C THR A 127 -14.95 -7.52 -1.48
N ARG A 128 -15.36 -8.16 -2.58
CA ARG A 128 -14.56 -9.25 -3.17
C ARG A 128 -13.22 -8.76 -3.73
N TRP A 129 -13.05 -7.46 -3.97
CA TRP A 129 -11.86 -6.91 -4.64
C TRP A 129 -10.75 -6.59 -3.67
N PHE A 130 -11.03 -6.02 -2.51
CA PHE A 130 -10.03 -5.92 -1.46
C PHE A 130 -10.67 -5.87 -0.07
N ASP A 131 -9.85 -6.12 0.93
CA ASP A 131 -10.20 -5.99 2.34
C ASP A 131 -8.99 -5.47 3.10
N ILE A 132 -9.21 -4.61 4.09
CA ILE A 132 -8.15 -4.09 4.96
C ILE A 132 -8.55 -4.23 6.44
N GLY A 133 -7.62 -4.75 7.24
CA GLY A 133 -7.64 -4.63 8.70
C GLY A 133 -6.54 -3.67 9.15
N ILE A 134 -6.89 -2.78 10.10
CA ILE A 134 -5.92 -1.90 10.76
C ILE A 134 -6.03 -2.11 12.26
N THR A 135 -4.89 -2.37 12.90
CA THR A 135 -4.75 -2.45 14.36
C THR A 135 -3.49 -1.71 14.78
N PHE A 136 -3.37 -1.33 16.05
CA PHE A 136 -2.14 -0.75 16.56
C PHE A 136 -1.85 -1.21 18.00
N GLU A 137 -0.60 -1.12 18.39
CA GLU A 137 -0.12 -1.25 19.77
C GLU A 137 0.61 0.05 20.16
N GLY A 138 0.56 0.46 21.43
CA GLY A 138 1.19 1.70 21.90
C GLY A 138 0.20 2.77 22.34
N GLU A 139 0.61 4.04 22.27
CA GLU A 139 -0.21 5.20 22.62
C GLU A 139 -0.94 5.75 21.39
N GLU A 140 -2.25 5.96 21.49
CA GLU A 140 -3.02 6.60 20.41
C GLU A 140 -2.55 8.05 20.25
N PHE A 141 -2.07 8.37 19.04
CA PHE A 141 -1.42 9.64 18.70
C PHE A 141 -0.05 9.90 19.37
N GLY A 142 0.64 8.84 19.79
CA GLY A 142 2.01 8.91 20.30
C GLY A 142 2.84 7.75 19.77
N GLU A 143 3.86 7.34 20.52
CA GLU A 143 4.71 6.21 20.16
C GLU A 143 3.86 4.95 20.01
N SER A 144 3.85 4.39 18.80
CA SER A 144 2.99 3.28 18.47
C SER A 144 3.50 2.46 17.29
N THR A 145 2.91 1.28 17.11
CA THR A 145 3.13 0.47 15.91
C THR A 145 1.79 0.14 15.28
N TYR A 146 1.57 0.64 14.06
CA TYR A 146 0.41 0.33 13.25
C TYR A 146 0.66 -0.89 12.37
N PHE A 147 -0.36 -1.75 12.30
CA PHE A 147 -0.40 -2.96 11.50
C PHE A 147 -1.49 -2.82 10.44
N TYR A 148 -1.09 -2.80 9.17
CA TYR A 148 -2.00 -2.76 8.03
C TYR A 148 -1.99 -4.12 7.33
N GLU A 149 -3.14 -4.79 7.34
CA GLU A 149 -3.34 -6.11 6.74
C GLU A 149 -4.26 -5.99 5.53
N LEU A 150 -3.72 -6.10 4.32
CA LEU A 150 -4.50 -6.04 3.09
C LEU A 150 -4.54 -7.38 2.37
N ARG A 151 -5.73 -7.69 1.83
CA ARG A 151 -5.89 -8.66 0.75
C ARG A 151 -6.46 -7.94 -0.46
N ILE A 152 -5.79 -8.06 -1.59
CA ILE A 152 -6.21 -7.54 -2.89
C ILE A 152 -6.45 -8.72 -3.84
N ARG A 153 -7.62 -8.77 -4.46
CA ARG A 153 -7.87 -9.57 -5.66
C ARG A 153 -7.58 -8.68 -6.87
N PRO A 154 -6.62 -9.01 -7.73
CA PRO A 154 -6.15 -8.08 -8.74
C PRO A 154 -7.24 -7.72 -9.77
N ILE A 155 -7.28 -6.44 -10.13
CA ILE A 155 -7.98 -5.95 -11.32
C ILE A 155 -6.91 -5.77 -12.40
N ALA A 156 -7.09 -6.42 -13.54
CA ALA A 156 -6.21 -6.25 -14.69
C ALA A 156 -6.52 -4.93 -15.40
N GLU A 157 -7.80 -4.60 -15.56
CA GLU A 157 -8.31 -3.40 -16.24
C GLU A 157 -9.66 -2.97 -15.64
N MET A 158 -9.91 -1.67 -15.58
CA MET A 158 -11.24 -1.12 -15.35
C MET A 158 -11.36 0.29 -15.97
N PRO A 159 -12.57 0.75 -16.31
CA PRO A 159 -12.79 2.15 -16.68
C PRO A 159 -12.48 3.09 -15.50
N ASN A 160 -11.74 4.16 -15.77
CA ASN A 160 -11.63 5.29 -14.86
C ASN A 160 -12.84 6.21 -15.03
N SER A 161 -13.94 5.85 -14.36
CA SER A 161 -15.17 6.63 -14.34
C SER A 161 -15.92 6.40 -13.03
N GLU A 162 -16.49 7.44 -12.45
CA GLU A 162 -17.39 7.35 -11.29
C GLU A 162 -18.63 6.47 -11.57
N SER A 163 -18.96 6.25 -12.85
CA SER A 163 -20.08 5.41 -13.30
C SER A 163 -19.69 3.97 -13.63
N ALA A 164 -18.41 3.60 -13.45
CA ALA A 164 -17.93 2.25 -13.73
C ALA A 164 -18.69 1.22 -12.89
N THR A 165 -19.17 0.17 -13.52
CA THR A 165 -19.86 -0.94 -12.87
C THR A 165 -18.91 -2.12 -12.65
N GLU A 166 -19.21 -2.97 -11.68
CA GLU A 166 -18.33 -4.10 -11.31
C GLU A 166 -18.08 -5.07 -12.48
N ASP A 167 -19.06 -5.27 -13.36
CA ASP A 167 -18.97 -6.15 -14.53
C ASP A 167 -18.04 -5.61 -15.64
N GLN A 168 -17.67 -4.33 -15.59
CA GLN A 168 -16.69 -3.74 -16.49
C GLN A 168 -15.25 -3.96 -16.03
N ALA A 169 -15.04 -4.39 -14.79
CA ALA A 169 -13.71 -4.72 -14.27
C ALA A 169 -13.26 -6.09 -14.76
N VAL A 170 -12.06 -6.15 -15.34
CA VAL A 170 -11.42 -7.39 -15.76
C VAL A 170 -10.58 -7.91 -14.59
N GLU A 171 -10.94 -9.06 -14.04
CA GLU A 171 -10.17 -9.69 -12.96
C GLU A 171 -8.82 -10.22 -13.49
N GLY A 172 -7.74 -9.89 -12.79
CA GLY A 172 -6.42 -10.48 -13.01
C GLY A 172 -6.30 -11.80 -12.25
N ILE A 173 -5.82 -12.85 -12.91
CA ILE A 173 -5.63 -14.18 -12.31
C ILE A 173 -4.14 -14.41 -12.02
N LEU A 174 -3.78 -14.43 -10.74
CA LEU A 174 -2.42 -14.69 -10.26
C LEU A 174 -2.00 -16.13 -10.57
N GLN A 175 -0.81 -16.30 -11.13
CA GLN A 175 -0.23 -17.61 -11.45
C GLN A 175 1.23 -17.66 -11.03
N GLU A 176 1.71 -18.89 -10.75
CA GLU A 176 3.11 -19.12 -10.41
C GLU A 176 4.03 -18.64 -11.54
N GLY A 177 5.13 -18.00 -11.17
CA GLY A 177 6.13 -17.48 -12.10
C GLY A 177 5.76 -16.16 -12.78
N MET A 178 4.57 -15.60 -12.54
CA MET A 178 4.24 -14.25 -13.00
C MET A 178 5.04 -13.21 -12.24
N ILE A 179 5.29 -12.08 -12.91
CA ILE A 179 5.77 -10.85 -12.27
C ILE A 179 4.61 -9.86 -12.28
N VAL A 180 4.36 -9.23 -11.14
CA VAL A 180 3.43 -8.11 -11.01
C VAL A 180 4.20 -6.89 -10.53
N HIS A 181 3.66 -5.71 -10.79
CA HIS A 181 4.20 -4.48 -10.25
C HIS A 181 3.50 -4.12 -8.94
N TRP A 182 4.27 -3.95 -7.87
CA TRP A 182 3.83 -3.42 -6.60
C TRP A 182 4.46 -2.05 -6.34
N GLY A 183 3.71 -1.19 -5.67
CA GLY A 183 4.15 0.12 -5.23
C GLY A 183 3.69 0.35 -3.81
N ASN A 184 4.50 1.07 -3.02
CA ASN A 184 4.02 1.62 -1.77
C ASN A 184 4.54 3.04 -1.56
N MET A 185 3.91 3.73 -0.63
CA MET A 185 4.43 4.95 -0.03
C MET A 185 3.95 4.99 1.41
N ILE A 186 4.84 5.36 2.32
CA ILE A 186 4.49 5.60 3.73
C ILE A 186 5.04 6.97 4.08
N SER A 187 4.21 7.77 4.71
CA SER A 187 4.55 9.11 5.20
C SER A 187 4.56 9.11 6.71
N ASP A 188 5.48 9.89 7.25
CA ASP A 188 5.74 10.16 8.67
C ASP A 188 5.72 11.70 8.84
N THR A 189 4.88 12.19 9.75
CA THR A 189 4.53 13.61 9.94
C THR A 189 4.31 13.93 11.41
N ASP A 190 5.19 14.72 12.02
CA ASP A 190 5.04 15.06 13.45
C ASP A 190 4.20 16.31 13.76
N GLU A 191 3.85 17.12 12.75
CA GLU A 191 3.17 18.38 12.97
C GLU A 191 2.19 18.80 11.86
N GLY A 192 1.12 19.53 12.24
CA GLY A 192 0.04 19.93 11.31
C GLY A 192 0.26 21.25 10.55
N GLY A 193 -0.14 21.33 9.27
CA GLY A 193 -0.20 22.55 8.43
C GLY A 193 0.15 22.33 6.93
N THR A 194 1.02 23.14 6.26
CA THR A 194 1.21 23.07 4.78
C THR A 194 2.13 21.94 4.27
N GLU A 195 1.83 21.44 3.06
CA GLU A 195 2.47 20.29 2.37
C GLU A 195 4.01 20.30 2.30
N ASP A 196 4.64 21.46 2.09
CA ASP A 196 6.11 21.57 1.95
C ASP A 196 6.90 21.54 3.28
N GLN A 197 6.23 21.59 4.45
CA GLN A 197 6.89 21.95 5.71
C GLN A 197 6.94 20.85 6.76
N LYS A 198 6.35 19.66 6.52
CA LYS A 198 5.82 18.84 7.64
C LYS A 198 6.08 17.35 7.60
N ARG A 199 6.42 16.83 6.44
CA ARG A 199 6.76 15.41 6.31
C ARG A 199 8.19 15.24 6.80
N GLU A 200 8.34 14.66 7.97
CA GLU A 200 9.60 14.28 8.61
C GLU A 200 10.32 13.30 7.69
N THR A 201 9.64 12.19 7.40
CA THR A 201 10.15 11.12 6.54
C THR A 201 9.07 10.59 5.60
N GLN A 202 9.52 9.98 4.52
CA GLN A 202 8.72 9.13 3.68
C GLN A 202 9.58 8.00 3.11
N TRP A 203 8.96 6.84 2.98
CA TRP A 203 9.56 5.72 2.29
C TRP A 203 8.66 5.25 1.16
N SER A 204 9.27 4.90 0.03
CA SER A 204 8.54 4.38 -1.14
C SER A 204 9.42 3.44 -1.93
N THR A 205 8.79 2.42 -2.50
CA THR A 205 9.41 1.55 -3.50
C THR A 205 9.51 2.17 -4.89
N SER A 206 8.78 3.27 -5.15
CA SER A 206 8.86 4.00 -6.42
C SER A 206 10.03 4.99 -6.41
N PRO A 207 10.86 5.06 -7.48
CA PRO A 207 11.96 6.02 -7.61
C PRO A 207 11.57 7.49 -7.50
N SER A 208 10.30 7.81 -7.77
CA SER A 208 9.76 9.17 -7.66
C SER A 208 8.95 9.39 -6.39
N GLY A 209 8.82 8.37 -5.52
CA GLY A 209 8.23 8.50 -4.18
C GLY A 209 6.90 9.20 -4.22
N ALA A 210 6.13 8.91 -5.27
CA ALA A 210 4.85 9.53 -5.48
C ALA A 210 3.82 8.43 -5.53
N ALA A 211 2.84 8.55 -4.64
CA ALA A 211 1.51 7.98 -4.76
C ALA A 211 1.49 6.49 -5.09
N ALA A 212 2.34 5.68 -4.44
CA ALA A 212 2.40 4.22 -4.59
C ALA A 212 2.33 3.70 -6.05
N ASN A 213 3.05 4.33 -6.98
CA ASN A 213 3.11 3.82 -8.36
C ASN A 213 3.70 2.40 -8.40
N GLY A 214 3.05 1.51 -9.15
CA GLY A 214 3.44 0.10 -9.25
C GLY A 214 4.68 -0.03 -10.13
N THR A 215 5.87 0.01 -9.53
CA THR A 215 7.13 0.00 -10.29
C THR A 215 8.14 -1.02 -9.77
N THR A 216 7.82 -1.71 -8.68
CA THR A 216 8.66 -2.78 -8.14
C THR A 216 8.19 -4.13 -8.64
N ASP A 217 9.09 -4.87 -9.27
CA ASP A 217 8.85 -6.24 -9.68
C ASP A 217 8.68 -7.16 -8.46
N VAL A 218 7.53 -7.82 -8.38
CA VAL A 218 7.27 -8.88 -7.42
C VAL A 218 7.07 -10.17 -8.19
N LEU A 219 8.04 -11.07 -8.07
CA LEU A 219 7.94 -12.43 -8.60
C LEU A 219 6.98 -13.25 -7.73
N LEU A 220 5.92 -13.76 -8.34
CA LEU A 220 5.01 -14.73 -7.73
C LEU A 220 5.68 -16.10 -7.74
N SER A 221 6.64 -16.31 -6.85
CA SER A 221 7.36 -17.57 -6.75
C SER A 221 6.40 -18.73 -6.47
N PRO A 222 6.69 -19.94 -6.95
CA PRO A 222 5.96 -21.12 -6.51
C PRO A 222 5.89 -21.18 -4.99
N VAL A 223 4.82 -21.79 -4.48
CA VAL A 223 4.69 -22.06 -3.05
C VAL A 223 5.93 -22.83 -2.60
N ASP A 224 6.66 -22.28 -1.62
CA ASP A 224 7.82 -22.96 -1.06
C ASP A 224 7.37 -24.30 -0.46
N PRO A 225 7.86 -25.45 -0.98
CA PRO A 225 7.44 -26.75 -0.49
C PRO A 225 7.89 -27.03 0.96
N GLY A 226 8.82 -26.23 1.48
CA GLY A 226 9.24 -26.24 2.88
C GLY A 226 8.31 -25.46 3.82
N ILE A 227 7.38 -24.66 3.28
CA ILE A 227 6.30 -24.05 4.05
C ILE A 227 5.17 -25.09 4.16
N GLU A 228 5.18 -25.85 5.25
CA GLU A 228 4.01 -26.63 5.64
C GLU A 228 2.93 -25.64 6.09
N PHE A 229 1.88 -25.46 5.28
CA PHE A 229 0.66 -24.78 5.74
C PHE A 229 0.04 -25.63 6.84
N VAL A 230 0.52 -25.45 8.07
CA VAL A 230 0.12 -26.27 9.20
C VAL A 230 -1.40 -26.37 9.17
N GLU A 231 -1.91 -27.60 9.13
CA GLU A 231 -3.29 -27.88 9.46
C GLU A 231 -3.49 -27.61 10.96
N GLN A 232 -3.17 -26.40 11.42
CA GLN A 232 -3.71 -25.93 12.67
C GLN A 232 -5.21 -25.82 12.41
N GLN A 233 -5.99 -26.64 13.12
CA GLN A 233 -7.39 -26.36 13.37
C GLN A 233 -7.49 -24.99 14.03
N THR A 234 -7.48 -23.93 13.22
CA THR A 234 -8.02 -22.65 13.64
C THR A 234 -9.54 -22.81 13.55
N ALA A 235 -10.29 -22.17 14.45
CA ALA A 235 -11.76 -22.14 14.40
C ALA A 235 -12.30 -21.35 13.18
N VAL A 236 -11.47 -21.13 12.16
CA VAL A 236 -11.65 -20.21 11.04
C VAL A 236 -11.44 -21.00 9.75
N GLU A 237 -12.31 -20.77 8.77
CA GLU A 237 -12.43 -21.59 7.56
C GLU A 237 -11.09 -21.87 6.86
N ALA A 238 -10.98 -23.08 6.27
CA ALA A 238 -9.77 -23.68 5.73
C ALA A 238 -9.02 -22.86 4.66
N THR A 239 -9.67 -21.82 4.10
CA THR A 239 -9.18 -20.92 3.04
C THR A 239 -9.20 -19.43 3.44
N SER A 240 -9.23 -19.13 4.74
CA SER A 240 -9.33 -17.74 5.23
C SER A 240 -7.96 -17.05 5.37
N TRP A 241 -7.98 -15.71 5.25
CA TRP A 241 -6.82 -14.82 5.51
C TRP A 241 -6.16 -15.11 6.87
N ALA A 242 -6.95 -15.44 7.89
CA ALA A 242 -6.45 -15.79 9.23
C ALA A 242 -5.46 -16.97 9.25
N ARG A 243 -5.58 -17.94 8.33
CA ARG A 243 -4.64 -19.06 8.24
C ARG A 243 -3.27 -18.63 7.70
N VAL A 244 -3.27 -17.73 6.72
CA VAL A 244 -2.03 -17.12 6.19
C VAL A 244 -1.38 -16.25 7.28
N LYS A 245 -2.17 -15.50 8.04
CA LYS A 245 -1.70 -14.68 9.18
C LYS A 245 -0.99 -15.46 10.28
N ALA A 246 -1.48 -16.65 10.62
CA ALA A 246 -0.90 -17.48 11.67
C ALA A 246 0.55 -17.93 11.40
N GLN A 247 1.02 -17.81 10.16
CA GLN A 247 2.37 -18.20 9.73
C GLN A 247 3.38 -17.04 9.74
N TYR A 248 2.93 -15.79 9.95
CA TYR A 248 3.79 -14.61 9.95
C TYR A 248 4.29 -14.18 11.35
N ARG A 249 4.02 -14.98 12.39
CA ARG A 249 4.49 -14.75 13.76
C ARG A 249 5.84 -15.41 14.01
#